data_AF-A0A9D7DD33-F1
#
_entry.id   AF-A0A9D7DD33-F1
#
_cell.length_a   1.000
_cell.length_b   1.000
_cell.length_c   1.000
_cell.angle_alpha   90.00
_cell.angle_beta   90.00
_cell.angle_gamma   90.00
#
_symmetry.space_group_name_H-M   'P 1'
#
loop_
_entity.id
_entity.type
_entity.pdbx_description
1 polymer ?
#
loop_
_entity_poly.entity_id
_entity_poly.type
_entity_poly.pdbx_seq_one_letter_code
_entity_poly.pdbx_strand_id
1 'polypeptide(L)'
;MSYWNGALGGDASFTPETSARAFRIQAADFVLSEVVEPALKEVRAIAPGICVSVSPPLFSAMKEGLETGELDLVLGTITEMPQDFFVSRVTSFEACCIVSAHHPRIKKRLDIADYLREVACCAHVWP
;
A
#
# COMPACT_ATOMS: atom_id res chain seq x y z
N MET A 1 -0.84 34.85 2.35
CA MET A 1 -2.20 34.32 2.17
C MET A 1 -2.26 32.99 2.87
N SER A 2 -2.90 33.01 4.02
CA SER A 2 -2.90 32.07 5.14
C SER A 2 -4.16 31.23 5.16
N TYR A 3 -4.09 29.90 5.07
CA TYR A 3 -5.20 28.99 5.41
C TYR A 3 -4.69 27.56 5.60
N TRP A 4 -4.10 27.21 6.76
CA TRP A 4 -3.89 25.79 7.17
C TRP A 4 -3.71 25.60 8.69
N ASN A 5 -4.34 26.43 9.53
CA ASN A 5 -4.37 26.18 10.98
C ASN A 5 -5.80 25.88 11.43
N GLY A 6 -6.01 24.69 11.98
CA GLY A 6 -7.15 24.37 12.84
C GLY A 6 -8.24 23.49 12.24
N ALA A 7 -8.02 22.18 12.17
CA ALA A 7 -9.13 21.21 12.04
C ALA A 7 -8.85 19.79 12.59
N LEU A 8 -7.66 19.54 13.18
CA LEU A 8 -7.36 18.27 13.84
C LEU A 8 -6.88 18.60 15.26
N GLY A 9 -7.24 17.76 16.24
CA GLY A 9 -6.79 17.90 17.61
C GLY A 9 -5.28 18.12 17.70
N GLY A 10 -4.91 19.33 18.10
CA GLY A 10 -3.56 19.73 18.47
C GLY A 10 -2.70 20.23 17.31
N ASP A 11 -2.34 21.52 17.39
CA ASP A 11 -1.03 22.05 17.03
C ASP A 11 0.10 21.35 17.84
N ALA A 12 0.11 20.02 17.85
CA ALA A 12 1.23 19.24 18.34
C ALA A 12 2.21 19.17 17.18
N SER A 13 3.15 20.11 17.16
CA SER A 13 4.36 20.03 16.34
C SER A 13 4.86 18.59 16.33
N PHE A 14 4.90 17.96 15.15
CA PHE A 14 5.44 16.61 15.02
C PHE A 14 6.96 16.69 15.03
N THR A 15 7.57 16.23 16.12
CA THR A 15 9.03 16.06 16.23
C THR A 15 9.31 14.57 16.14
N PRO A 16 9.81 14.05 15.00
CA PRO A 16 10.01 12.63 14.76
C PRO A 16 10.73 11.93 15.92
N GLU A 17 11.81 12.55 16.42
CA GLU A 17 12.75 11.98 17.39
C GLU A 17 12.11 11.72 18.76
N THR A 18 11.07 12.48 19.12
CA THR A 18 10.40 12.43 20.44
C THR A 18 8.94 12.00 20.36
N SER A 19 8.41 11.81 19.15
CA SER A 19 7.01 11.44 18.95
C SER A 19 6.74 10.02 19.43
N ALA A 20 5.62 9.87 20.15
CA ALA A 20 5.03 8.57 20.52
C ALA A 20 3.72 8.30 19.76
N ARG A 21 3.50 9.00 18.62
CA ARG A 21 2.27 8.87 17.83
C ARG A 21 2.15 7.45 17.26
N ALA A 22 0.92 6.94 17.21
CA ALA A 22 0.58 5.72 16.51
C ALA A 22 -0.01 6.07 15.12
N PHE A 23 0.51 5.43 14.08
CA PHE A 23 0.01 5.51 12.71
C PHE A 23 -0.66 4.20 12.31
N ARG A 24 -1.86 4.29 11.75
CA ARG A 24 -2.70 3.18 11.32
C ARG A 24 -2.74 3.17 9.80
N ILE A 25 -2.18 2.11 9.21
CA ILE A 25 -2.04 1.98 7.77
C ILE A 25 -2.81 0.75 7.33
N GLN A 26 -3.61 0.88 6.27
CA GLN A 26 -4.12 -0.27 5.54
C GLN A 26 -3.27 -0.49 4.31
N ALA A 27 -2.79 -1.71 4.12
CA ALA A 27 -1.86 -2.01 3.04
C ALA A 27 -2.19 -3.36 2.40
N ALA A 28 -2.24 -3.40 1.07
CA ALA A 28 -2.28 -4.67 0.35
C ALA A 28 -1.00 -5.48 0.65
N ASP A 29 -1.10 -6.80 0.59
CA ASP A 29 0.02 -7.70 0.91
C ASP A 29 1.25 -7.45 0.02
N PHE A 30 1.04 -7.25 -1.29
CA PHE A 30 2.12 -7.01 -2.24
C PHE A 30 2.90 -5.71 -2.02
N VAL A 31 2.33 -4.72 -1.30
CA VAL A 31 3.05 -3.48 -0.98
C VAL A 31 3.83 -3.57 0.34
N LEU A 32 3.67 -4.64 1.11
CA LEU A 32 4.32 -4.77 2.41
C LEU A 32 5.84 -4.85 2.26
N SER A 33 6.34 -5.83 1.49
CA SER A 33 7.78 -6.03 1.28
C SER A 33 8.41 -4.90 0.45
N GLU A 34 7.69 -4.39 -0.55
CA GLU A 34 8.24 -3.45 -1.52
C GLU A 34 8.24 -2.00 -1.05
N VAL A 35 7.33 -1.64 -0.14
CA VAL A 35 7.14 -0.25 0.29
C VAL A 35 7.20 -0.12 1.81
N VAL A 36 6.37 -0.89 2.53
CA VAL A 36 6.19 -0.68 3.97
C VAL A 36 7.43 -1.07 4.76
N GLU A 37 8.02 -2.24 4.50
CA GLU A 37 9.21 -2.72 5.21
C GLU A 37 10.43 -1.80 5.02
N PRO A 38 10.83 -1.40 3.80
CA PRO A 38 11.91 -0.43 3.60
C PRO A 38 11.61 0.91 4.27
N ALA A 39 10.38 1.42 4.14
CA ALA A 39 10.00 2.68 4.76
C ALA A 39 10.08 2.62 6.29
N LEU A 40 9.60 1.54 6.91
CA LEU A 40 9.67 1.36 8.35
C LEU A 40 11.10 1.31 8.87
N LYS A 41 12.03 0.74 8.11
CA LYS A 41 13.46 0.73 8.47
C LYS A 41 14.03 2.16 8.55
N GLU A 42 13.74 3.00 7.57
CA GLU A 42 14.17 4.40 7.54
C GLU A 42 13.46 5.24 8.60
N VAL A 43 12.14 5.06 8.73
CA VAL A 43 11.32 5.75 9.72
C VAL A 43 11.79 5.45 11.13
N ARG A 44 12.17 4.20 11.44
CA ARG A 44 12.67 3.84 12.77
C ARG A 44 14.00 4.51 13.12
N ALA A 45 14.82 4.86 12.13
CA ALA A 45 16.07 5.57 12.36
C ALA A 45 15.85 7.04 12.78
N ILE A 46 14.79 7.68 12.26
CA ILE A 46 14.47 9.09 12.53
C ILE A 46 13.40 9.29 13.61
N ALA A 47 12.52 8.30 13.80
CA ALA A 47 11.37 8.36 14.70
C ALA A 47 11.25 7.07 15.52
N PRO A 48 12.17 6.78 16.44
CA PRO A 48 12.24 5.50 17.13
C PRO A 48 11.07 5.24 18.09
N GLY A 49 10.35 6.28 18.51
CA GLY A 49 9.27 6.21 19.49
C GLY A 49 7.87 6.00 18.91
N ILE A 50 7.70 6.13 17.59
CA ILE A 50 6.38 5.98 16.97
C ILE A 50 5.97 4.51 16.89
N CYS A 51 4.67 4.27 16.80
CA CYS A 51 4.12 2.96 16.53
C CYS A 51 3.44 2.95 15.16
N VAL A 52 3.64 1.89 14.38
CA VAL A 52 2.93 1.71 13.10
C VAL A 52 2.21 0.39 13.13
N SER A 53 0.88 0.42 12.97
CA SER A 53 0.05 -0.76 12.82
C SER A 53 -0.41 -0.88 11.38
N VAL A 54 -0.22 -2.06 10.79
CA VAL A 54 -0.60 -2.34 9.41
C VAL A 54 -1.69 -3.41 9.40
N SER A 55 -2.78 -3.16 8.67
CA SER A 55 -3.88 -4.12 8.49
C SER A 55 -4.23 -4.30 7.01
N PRO A 56 -4.86 -5.42 6.61
CA PRO A 56 -5.33 -5.59 5.23
C PRO A 56 -6.36 -4.51 4.85
N PRO A 57 -6.46 -4.13 3.55
CA PRO A 57 -7.40 -3.12 3.12
C PRO A 57 -8.85 -3.58 3.33
N LEU A 58 -9.67 -2.70 3.90
CA LEU A 58 -11.11 -2.88 4.00
C LEU A 58 -11.82 -1.76 3.24
N PHE A 59 -11.95 -1.93 1.92
CA PHE A 59 -12.44 -0.88 1.02
C PHE A 59 -13.81 -0.30 1.42
N SER A 60 -14.70 -1.10 2.01
CA SER A 60 -16.03 -0.64 2.45
C SER A 60 -15.97 0.37 3.61
N ALA A 61 -14.93 0.31 4.46
CA ALA A 61 -14.75 1.18 5.62
C ALA A 61 -13.60 2.19 5.42
N MET A 62 -12.90 2.12 4.28
CA MET A 62 -11.72 2.94 3.98
C MET A 62 -12.03 4.44 4.07
N LYS A 63 -13.12 4.88 3.42
CA LYS A 63 -13.52 6.28 3.40
C LYS A 63 -13.82 6.80 4.81
N GLU A 64 -14.70 6.09 5.53
CA GLU A 64 -15.10 6.47 6.88
C GLU A 64 -13.90 6.48 7.83
N GLY A 65 -13.03 5.46 7.78
CA GLY A 65 -11.85 5.38 8.64
C GLY A 65 -10.86 6.53 8.41
N LEU A 66 -10.66 6.96 7.15
CA LEU A 66 -9.82 8.11 6.84
C LEU A 66 -10.46 9.43 7.28
N GLU A 67 -11.78 9.58 7.13
CA GLU A 67 -12.52 10.78 7.56
C GLU A 67 -12.53 10.95 9.10
N THR A 68 -12.63 9.84 9.84
CA THR A 68 -12.68 9.86 11.32
C THR A 68 -11.31 9.86 11.98
N GLY A 69 -10.23 9.57 11.23
CA GLY A 69 -8.87 9.41 11.76
C GLY A 69 -8.63 8.06 12.44
N GLU A 70 -9.53 7.09 12.28
CA GLU A 70 -9.28 5.69 12.62
C GLU A 70 -8.26 5.05 11.67
N LEU A 71 -8.06 5.63 10.51
CA LEU A 71 -7.03 5.29 9.54
C LEU A 71 -6.26 6.53 9.13
N ASP A 72 -4.93 6.44 9.09
CA ASP A 72 -4.06 7.55 8.68
C ASP A 72 -3.67 7.46 7.20
N LEU A 73 -3.50 6.24 6.66
CA LEU A 73 -3.05 6.01 5.29
C LEU A 73 -3.57 4.69 4.71
N VAL A 74 -3.78 4.68 3.40
CA VAL A 74 -4.04 3.48 2.60
C VAL A 74 -2.94 3.32 1.55
N LEU A 75 -2.38 2.12 1.44
CA LEU A 75 -1.40 1.74 0.44
C LEU A 75 -1.93 0.56 -0.39
N GLY A 76 -2.08 0.78 -1.69
CA GLY A 76 -2.52 -0.26 -2.61
C GLY A 76 -2.92 0.29 -3.97
N THR A 77 -3.54 -0.55 -4.77
CA THR A 77 -4.11 -0.14 -6.06
C THR A 77 -5.44 0.55 -5.80
N ILE A 78 -5.46 1.88 -5.85
CA ILE A 78 -6.68 2.66 -5.66
C ILE A 78 -7.19 3.12 -7.02
N THR A 79 -8.27 2.49 -7.50
CA THR A 79 -8.84 2.73 -8.83
C THR A 79 -9.94 3.79 -8.83
N GLU A 80 -10.65 3.94 -7.72
CA GLU A 80 -11.72 4.93 -7.55
C GLU A 80 -11.45 5.74 -6.28
N MET A 81 -11.29 7.05 -6.45
CA MET A 81 -10.97 7.96 -5.35
C MET A 81 -12.20 8.79 -4.98
N PRO A 82 -12.60 8.83 -3.70
CA PRO A 82 -13.52 9.87 -3.22
C PRO A 82 -12.85 11.24 -3.40
N GLN A 83 -13.55 12.25 -3.92
CA GLN A 83 -12.98 13.57 -4.26
C GLN A 83 -12.31 14.30 -3.08
N ASP A 84 -12.56 13.83 -1.86
CA ASP A 84 -12.15 14.44 -0.60
C ASP A 84 -10.75 13.97 -0.13
N PHE A 85 -10.08 13.06 -0.86
CA PHE A 85 -8.77 12.52 -0.47
C PHE A 85 -7.62 12.88 -1.42
N PHE A 86 -6.43 13.02 -0.82
CA PHE A 86 -5.18 13.16 -1.55
C PHE A 86 -4.60 11.79 -1.89
N VAL A 87 -4.02 11.71 -3.10
CA VAL A 87 -3.47 10.48 -3.65
C VAL A 87 -2.13 10.79 -4.26
N SER A 88 -1.14 9.98 -3.93
CA SER A 88 0.17 10.05 -4.56
C SER A 88 0.61 8.66 -4.97
N ARG A 89 1.18 8.56 -6.18
CA ARG A 89 1.77 7.33 -6.65
C ARG A 89 3.12 7.13 -5.96
N VAL A 90 3.25 6.04 -5.20
CA VAL A 90 4.49 5.68 -4.52
C VAL A 90 5.44 4.92 -5.45
N THR A 91 4.92 3.93 -6.18
CA THR A 91 5.68 3.10 -7.13
C THR A 91 4.76 2.55 -8.21
N SER A 92 5.31 1.80 -9.18
CA SER A 92 4.58 1.07 -10.20
C SER A 92 5.15 -0.35 -10.32
N PHE A 93 4.26 -1.33 -10.47
CA PHE A 93 4.64 -2.72 -10.65
C PHE A 93 4.22 -3.22 -12.03
N GLU A 94 5.00 -4.14 -12.59
CA GLU A 94 4.64 -4.83 -13.82
C GLU A 94 4.00 -6.19 -13.50
N ALA A 95 2.84 -6.45 -14.10
CA ALA A 95 2.20 -7.75 -14.01
C ALA A 95 2.82 -8.71 -15.03
N CYS A 96 3.19 -9.92 -14.59
CA CYS A 96 3.67 -10.98 -15.47
C CYS A 96 2.86 -12.27 -15.24
N CYS A 97 2.89 -13.16 -16.23
CA CYS A 97 2.31 -14.49 -16.08
C CYS A 97 3.36 -15.44 -15.54
N ILE A 98 3.01 -16.17 -14.47
CA ILE A 98 3.87 -17.22 -13.94
C ILE A 98 3.25 -18.58 -14.28
N VAL A 99 4.10 -19.49 -14.74
CA VAL A 99 3.76 -20.89 -15.03
C VAL A 99 4.74 -21.81 -14.32
N SER A 100 4.27 -23.00 -13.94
CA SER A 100 5.15 -24.00 -13.32
C SER A 100 6.34 -24.32 -14.21
N ALA A 101 7.54 -24.44 -13.62
CA ALA A 101 8.74 -24.89 -14.33
C ALA A 101 8.57 -26.30 -14.94
N HIS A 102 7.61 -27.08 -14.44
CA HIS A 102 7.26 -28.41 -14.93
C HIS A 102 5.91 -28.43 -15.68
N HIS A 103 5.47 -27.29 -16.20
CA HIS A 103 4.20 -27.20 -16.90
C HIS A 103 4.17 -28.15 -18.13
N PRO A 104 3.15 -29.00 -18.29
CA PRO A 104 3.18 -30.10 -19.26
C PRO A 104 3.14 -29.63 -20.72
N ARG A 105 2.56 -28.45 -20.98
CA ARG A 105 2.37 -27.89 -22.33
C ARG A 105 3.27 -26.68 -22.60
N ILE A 106 3.19 -25.66 -21.76
CA ILE A 106 4.06 -24.47 -21.82
C ILE A 106 5.49 -24.81 -21.38
N LYS A 107 6.47 -24.48 -22.23
CA LYS A 107 7.89 -24.66 -21.94
C LYS A 107 8.60 -23.32 -21.78
N LYS A 108 9.33 -22.87 -22.80
CA LYS A 108 10.20 -21.68 -22.72
C LYS A 108 9.48 -20.34 -22.88
N ARG A 109 8.30 -20.35 -23.51
CA ARG A 109 7.55 -19.13 -23.82
C ARG A 109 6.07 -19.41 -23.66
N LEU A 110 5.39 -18.49 -23.01
CA LEU A 110 3.93 -18.40 -22.98
C LEU A 110 3.52 -17.41 -24.08
N ASP A 111 2.66 -17.85 -24.99
CA ASP A 111 1.95 -16.94 -25.88
C ASP A 111 0.50 -16.72 -25.44
N ILE A 112 -0.21 -15.86 -26.15
CA ILE A 112 -1.59 -15.52 -25.77
C ILE A 112 -2.57 -16.69 -25.98
N ALA A 113 -2.31 -17.56 -26.95
CA ALA A 113 -3.15 -18.71 -27.20
C ALA A 113 -2.98 -19.77 -26.11
N ASP A 114 -1.74 -19.94 -25.62
CA ASP A 114 -1.44 -20.74 -24.44
C ASP A 114 -2.09 -20.13 -23.19
N TYR A 115 -1.96 -18.82 -22.97
CA TYR A 115 -2.56 -18.13 -21.81
C TYR A 115 -4.08 -18.35 -21.74
N LEU A 116 -4.79 -18.19 -22.86
CA LEU A 116 -6.24 -18.37 -22.92
C LEU A 116 -6.68 -19.84 -22.78
N ARG A 117 -5.78 -20.79 -23.06
CA ARG A 117 -6.06 -22.23 -22.97
C ARG A 117 -5.83 -22.78 -21.55
N GLU A 118 -4.94 -22.16 -20.79
CA GLU A 118 -4.55 -22.65 -19.47
C GLU A 118 -5.36 -22.02 -18.34
N VAL A 119 -5.99 -22.86 -17.52
CA VAL A 119 -6.72 -22.44 -16.30
C VAL A 119 -5.75 -22.12 -15.14
N ALA A 120 -4.46 -22.44 -15.28
CA ALA A 120 -3.45 -22.39 -14.22
C ALA A 120 -2.38 -21.29 -14.40
N CYS A 121 -2.55 -20.36 -15.35
CA CYS A 121 -1.69 -19.18 -15.39
C CYS A 121 -2.15 -18.20 -14.31
N CYS A 122 -1.39 -18.09 -13.22
CA CYS A 122 -1.60 -17.00 -12.27
C CYS A 122 -0.92 -15.75 -12.84
N ALA A 123 -1.69 -14.68 -13.02
CA ALA A 123 -1.11 -13.34 -13.11
C ALA A 123 -0.51 -13.00 -11.75
N HIS A 124 0.80 -12.83 -11.69
CA HIS A 124 1.50 -12.43 -10.48
C HIS A 124 2.15 -11.08 -10.74
N VAL A 125 2.06 -10.19 -9.77
CA VAL A 125 2.76 -8.91 -9.78
C VAL A 125 4.10 -9.18 -9.11
N TRP A 126 5.20 -9.07 -9.86
CA TRP A 126 6.55 -9.29 -9.32
C TRP A 126 7.12 -7.96 -8.79
N PRO A 127 7.97 -7.97 -7.74
CA PRO A 127 8.75 -6.83 -7.25
C PRO A 127 9.52 -6.05 -8.33
#